data_AF-A0A9D6MFT5-F1
#
_entry.id   AF-A0A9D6MFT5-F1
#
_cell.length_a   1.000
_cell.length_b   1.000
_cell.length_c   1.000
_cell.angle_alpha   90.00
_cell.angle_beta   90.00
_cell.angle_gamma   90.00
#
_symmetry.space_group_name_H-M   'P 1'
#
loop_
_entity.id
_entity.type
_entity.pdbx_description
1 polymer ?
#
loop_
_entity_poly.entity_id
_entity_poly.type
_entity_poly.pdbx_seq_one_letter_code
_entity_poly.pdbx_strand_id
1 'polypeptide(L)' 'WLAELKNPDWNSTHTHPQAGSMKAGEVLAAWVAHDHLHIRQLNELHWQWLARDVAPLSLEYAGGW' A
#
# COMPACT_ATOMS: atom_id res chain seq x y z
N TRP A 1 -19.55 -4.23 -5.98
CA TRP A 1 -18.87 -5.22 -6.83
C TRP A 1 -18.23 -6.38 -6.07
N LEU A 2 -17.07 -6.24 -5.39
CA LEU A 2 -16.40 -7.40 -4.75
C LEU A 2 -17.32 -8.14 -3.75
N ALA A 3 -18.08 -7.37 -2.96
CA ALA A 3 -19.07 -7.88 -2.00
C ALA A 3 -20.33 -8.50 -2.65
N GLU A 4 -20.53 -8.33 -3.96
CA GLU A 4 -21.68 -8.90 -4.70
C GLU A 4 -21.37 -10.29 -5.29
N LEU A 5 -20.10 -10.74 -5.25
CA LEU A 5 -19.70 -12.04 -5.78
C LEU A 5 -20.30 -13.18 -4.93
N LYS A 6 -20.91 -14.17 -5.60
CA LYS A 6 -21.45 -15.37 -4.96
C LYS A 6 -20.47 -16.53 -5.11
N ASN A 7 -19.97 -17.05 -3.99
CA ASN A 7 -19.01 -18.17 -3.93
C ASN A 7 -17.81 -18.03 -4.90
N PRO A 8 -17.08 -16.90 -4.89
CA PRO A 8 -15.88 -16.76 -5.71
C PRO A 8 -14.81 -17.78 -5.32
N ASP A 9 -14.13 -18.37 -6.32
CA ASP A 9 -12.95 -19.21 -6.10
C ASP A 9 -11.68 -18.36 -6.07
N TRP A 10 -11.20 -18.06 -4.87
CA TRP A 10 -9.98 -17.27 -4.67
C TRP A 10 -8.69 -18.00 -5.07
N ASN A 11 -8.74 -19.31 -5.32
CA ASN A 11 -7.62 -20.08 -5.86
C ASN A 11 -7.60 -20.10 -7.38
N SER A 12 -8.59 -19.51 -8.05
CA SER A 12 -8.59 -19.37 -9.51
C SER A 12 -7.34 -18.60 -9.95
N THR A 13 -6.67 -19.13 -10.96
CA THR A 13 -5.34 -18.67 -11.38
C THR A 13 -5.39 -18.03 -12.77
N HIS A 14 -4.67 -16.92 -12.93
CA HIS A 14 -4.44 -16.28 -14.21
C HIS A 14 -2.94 -16.06 -14.43
N THR A 15 -2.46 -16.29 -15.65
CA THR A 15 -1.06 -16.04 -16.03
C THR A 15 -0.93 -14.63 -16.56
N HIS A 16 -0.41 -13.73 -15.73
CA HIS A 16 -0.07 -12.37 -16.13
C HIS A 16 1.21 -12.36 -16.98
N PRO A 17 1.31 -11.57 -18.08
CA PRO A 17 2.45 -11.62 -18.99
C PRO A 17 3.80 -11.30 -18.34
N GLN A 18 3.81 -10.46 -17.29
CA GLN A 18 5.04 -10.06 -16.60
C GLN A 18 5.20 -10.66 -15.19
N ALA A 19 4.09 -10.98 -14.52
CA ALA A 19 4.10 -11.40 -13.11
C ALA A 19 3.95 -12.92 -12.95
N GLY A 20 3.73 -13.63 -14.06
CA GLY A 20 3.52 -15.06 -14.05
C GLY A 20 2.14 -15.45 -13.51
N SER A 21 2.06 -16.68 -13.03
CA SER A 21 0.83 -17.30 -12.52
C SER A 21 0.46 -16.69 -11.17
N MET A 22 -0.74 -16.11 -11.06
CA MET A 22 -1.24 -15.54 -9.81
C MET A 22 -2.67 -15.99 -9.52
N LYS A 23 -2.96 -16.26 -8.25
CA LYS A 23 -4.33 -16.53 -7.77
C LYS A 23 -5.11 -15.23 -7.60
N ALA A 24 -6.42 -15.29 -7.78
CA ALA A 24 -7.30 -14.16 -7.53
C ALA A 24 -7.14 -13.56 -6.11
N GLY A 25 -6.99 -14.41 -5.10
CA GLY A 25 -6.73 -13.96 -3.72
C GLY A 25 -5.39 -13.24 -3.53
N GLU A 26 -4.35 -13.65 -4.27
CA GLU A 26 -3.03 -13.00 -4.21
C GLU A 26 -3.09 -11.59 -4.80
N VAL A 27 -3.84 -11.40 -5.89
CA VAL A 27 -4.05 -10.06 -6.49
C VAL A 27 -4.75 -9.12 -5.52
N LEU A 28 -5.81 -9.57 -4.86
CA LEU A 28 -6.55 -8.74 -3.91
C LEU A 28 -5.71 -8.38 -2.68
N ALA A 29 -4.94 -9.33 -2.14
CA ALA A 29 -4.02 -9.07 -1.05
C ALA A 29 -2.91 -8.08 -1.47
N ALA A 30 -2.38 -8.23 -2.68
CA ALA A 30 -1.38 -7.32 -3.23
C ALA A 30 -1.92 -5.89 -3.39
N TRP A 31 -3.18 -5.70 -3.76
CA TRP A 31 -3.79 -4.36 -3.81
C TRP A 31 -3.83 -3.69 -2.44
N VAL A 32 -4.26 -4.39 -1.39
CA VAL A 32 -4.26 -3.81 -0.03
C VAL A 32 -2.83 -3.50 0.43
N ALA A 33 -1.87 -4.39 0.14
CA ALA A 33 -0.46 -4.13 0.44
C ALA A 33 0.07 -2.90 -0.31
N HIS A 34 -0.31 -2.75 -1.58
CA HIS A 34 0.07 -1.61 -2.41
C HIS A 34 -0.49 -0.29 -1.87
N ASP A 35 -1.74 -0.28 -1.38
CA ASP A 35 -2.32 0.89 -0.73
C ASP A 35 -1.51 1.30 0.51
N HIS A 36 -1.08 0.33 1.33
CA HIS A 36 -0.21 0.62 2.47
C HIS A 36 1.15 1.20 2.06
N LEU A 37 1.74 0.73 0.94
CA LEU A 37 2.99 1.29 0.42
C LEU A 37 2.79 2.75 0.00
N HIS A 38 1.68 3.09 -0.65
CA HIS A 38 1.38 4.47 -1.03
C HIS A 38 1.07 5.37 0.17
N ILE A 39 0.32 4.88 1.16
CA ILE A 39 0.09 5.62 2.41
C ILE A 39 1.42 5.91 3.11
N ARG A 40 2.34 4.93 3.16
CA ARG A 40 3.69 5.12 3.71
C ARG A 40 4.45 6.21 2.95
N GLN A 41 4.45 6.17 1.62
CA GLN A 41 5.13 7.17 0.78
C GLN A 41 4.59 8.59 0.98
N LEU A 42 3.27 8.74 1.06
CA LEU A 42 2.63 10.05 1.28
C LEU A 42 2.91 10.58 2.68
N ASN A 43 2.87 9.73 3.71
CA ASN A 43 3.22 10.13 5.07
C ASN A 43 4.68 10.55 5.18
N GLU A 44 5.60 9.85 4.51
CA GLU A 44 7.01 10.24 4.45
C GLU A 44 7.18 11.64 3.86
N LEU A 45 6.54 11.89 2.72
CA LEU A 45 6.61 13.18 2.05
C LEU A 45 6.06 14.31 2.92
N HIS A 46 4.92 14.10 3.58
CA HIS A 46 4.34 15.08 4.49
C HIS A 46 5.20 15.32 5.73
N TRP A 47 5.80 14.26 6.28
CA TRP A 47 6.72 14.37 7.41
C TRP A 47 7.95 15.21 7.04
N GLN A 48 8.57 14.93 5.88
CA GLN A 48 9.71 15.69 5.38
C GLN A 48 9.37 17.16 5.10
N TRP A 49 8.19 17.42 4.53
CA TRP A 49 7.69 18.77 4.28
C TRP A 49 7.49 19.54 5.59
N LEU A 50 6.86 18.93 6.59
CA LEU A 50 6.68 19.52 7.92
C LEU A 50 8.03 19.83 8.57
N ALA A 51 8.96 18.87 8.57
CA ALA A 51 10.29 19.03 9.17
C ALA A 51 11.05 20.21 8.57
N ARG A 52 10.92 20.41 7.26
CA ARG A 52 11.50 21.57 6.56
C ARG A 52 10.82 22.88 6.99
N ASP A 53 9.50 22.91 7.02
CA ASP A 53 8.73 24.15 7.21
C ASP A 53 8.79 24.66 8.67
N VAL A 54 9.00 23.77 9.65
CA VAL A 54 9.13 24.15 11.07
C VAL A 54 10.57 24.36 11.53
N ALA A 55 11.56 24.18 10.65
CA ALA A 55 12.96 24.38 11.01
C ALA A 55 13.20 25.80 11.55
N PRO A 56 13.98 25.96 12.65
CA PRO A 56 14.87 24.98 13.27
C PRO A 56 14.27 24.19 14.46
N LEU A 57 12.94 24.11 14.61
CA LEU A 57 12.33 23.35 15.70
C LEU A 57 12.61 21.84 15.54
N SER A 58 12.92 21.14 16.65
CA SER A 58 13.17 19.70 16.64
C SER A 58 11.88 18.90 16.70
N LEU A 59 11.76 17.88 15.85
CA LEU A 59 10.67 16.90 15.84
C LEU A 59 11.05 15.56 16.50
N GLU A 60 12.22 15.47 17.13
CA GLU A 60 12.80 14.21 17.65
C GLU A 60 11.89 13.47 18.62
N TYR A 61 11.09 14.19 19.41
CA TYR A 61 10.12 13.57 20.33
C TYR A 61 9.09 12.68 19.60
N ALA A 62 8.70 13.02 18.37
CA ALA A 62 7.79 12.22 17.56
C ALA A 62 8.46 10.98 16.94
N GLY A 63 9.78 10.85 17.07
CA GLY A 63 10.59 9.86 16.36
C GLY A 63 10.96 10.30 14.94
N GLY A 64 11.90 9.58 14.36
CA GLY A 64 12.27 9.74 12.96
C GLY A 64 11.29 9.03 12.02
N TRP A 65 11.32 9.44 10.76
CA TRP A 65 10.70 8.72 9.66
C TRP A 65 11.77 8.09 8.77
#